data_AF-A0A2G9TSJ1-F1
#
_entry.id   AF-A0A2G9TSJ1-F1
#
_cell.length_a   1.000
_cell.length_b   1.000
_cell.length_c   1.000
_cell.angle_alpha   90.00
_cell.angle_beta   90.00
_cell.angle_gamma   90.00
#
_symmetry.space_group_name_H-M   'P 1'
#
loop_
_entity.id
_entity.type
_entity.pdbx_description
1 polymer ?
#
loop_
_entity_poly.entity_id
_entity_poly.type
_entity_poly.pdbx_seq_one_letter_code
_entity_poly.pdbx_strand_id
1 'polypeptide(L)'
;MRKSSDAPVDTMGCHKLPDPLASPKTFRFQTLVALMLSSQTKDEVTSAAMYRLRKHGCNVDAMIEIPTADLEKLLCPVGFYKKKAVFVKKAAEVLKEKYDGDVPDNLEGKLYRLGDV
;
A
#
# COMPACT_ATOMS: atom_id res chain seq x y z
N MET A 1 -26.04 -12.12 -1.55
CA MET A 1 -25.17 -11.23 -2.35
C MET A 1 -25.99 -10.01 -2.78
N ARG A 2 -25.41 -8.79 -2.73
CA ARG A 2 -26.12 -7.54 -3.08
C ARG A 2 -26.42 -7.51 -4.58
N LYS A 3 -27.59 -6.96 -4.92
CA LYS A 3 -28.22 -7.03 -6.25
C LYS A 3 -27.88 -5.82 -7.14
N SER A 4 -27.22 -4.80 -6.60
CA SER A 4 -26.76 -3.62 -7.32
C SER A 4 -25.34 -3.23 -6.89
N SER A 5 -24.53 -2.83 -7.87
CA SER A 5 -23.11 -2.45 -7.73
C SER A 5 -22.95 -0.96 -7.45
N ASP A 6 -23.69 -0.46 -6.47
CA ASP A 6 -23.73 0.98 -6.15
C ASP A 6 -22.81 1.35 -4.99
N ALA A 7 -22.05 0.39 -4.44
CA ALA A 7 -21.17 0.65 -3.32
C ALA A 7 -19.82 1.21 -3.81
N PRO A 8 -19.18 2.12 -3.07
CA PRO A 8 -17.86 2.66 -3.41
C PRO A 8 -16.81 1.59 -3.68
N VAL A 9 -16.88 0.43 -3.02
CA VAL A 9 -15.98 -0.72 -3.24
C VAL A 9 -16.07 -1.31 -4.66
N ASP A 10 -17.22 -1.17 -5.33
CA ASP A 10 -17.44 -1.71 -6.68
C ASP A 10 -16.71 -0.88 -7.74
N THR A 11 -16.52 0.42 -7.47
CA THR A 11 -15.83 1.35 -8.36
C THR A 11 -14.39 1.61 -7.94
N MET A 12 -14.11 1.64 -6.63
CA MET A 12 -12.85 2.06 -6.01
C MET A 12 -12.18 0.94 -5.18
N GLY A 13 -12.56 -0.32 -5.41
CA GLY A 13 -12.01 -1.46 -4.68
C GLY A 13 -10.49 -1.58 -4.80
N CYS A 14 -9.87 -2.17 -3.77
CA CYS A 14 -8.41 -2.26 -3.62
C CYS A 14 -7.65 -2.84 -4.84
N HIS A 15 -8.32 -3.67 -5.65
CA HIS A 15 -7.75 -4.27 -6.87
C HIS A 15 -7.48 -3.26 -8.00
N LYS A 16 -8.07 -2.06 -7.98
CA LYS A 16 -7.86 -0.99 -8.99
C LYS A 16 -6.87 0.09 -8.55
N LEU A 17 -6.34 -0.02 -7.33
CA LEU A 17 -5.45 0.99 -6.75
C LEU A 17 -4.01 0.96 -7.31
N PRO A 18 -3.42 -0.20 -7.63
CA PRO A 18 -2.14 -0.25 -8.32
C PRO A 18 -2.22 0.37 -9.72
N ASP A 19 -1.13 0.99 -10.18
CA ASP A 19 -0.99 1.48 -11.56
C ASP A 19 -0.79 0.31 -12.53
N PRO A 20 -1.73 0.06 -13.47
CA PRO A 20 -1.61 -1.04 -14.43
C PRO A 20 -0.45 -0.86 -15.42
N LEU A 21 0.11 0.35 -15.54
CA LEU A 21 1.25 0.63 -16.41
C LEU A 21 2.60 0.54 -15.69
N ALA A 22 2.59 0.30 -14.37
CA ALA A 22 3.81 0.16 -13.60
C ALA A 22 4.54 -1.17 -13.89
N SER A 23 5.83 -1.21 -13.57
CA SER A 23 6.60 -2.46 -13.63
C SER A 23 5.94 -3.55 -12.74
N PRO A 24 6.10 -4.85 -13.06
CA PRO A 24 5.51 -5.92 -12.24
C PRO A 24 5.89 -5.84 -10.75
N LYS A 25 7.16 -5.53 -10.43
CA LYS A 25 7.62 -5.34 -9.03
C LYS A 25 6.87 -4.18 -8.36
N THR A 26 6.77 -3.05 -9.05
CA THR A 26 6.07 -1.86 -8.56
C THR A 26 4.57 -2.13 -8.37
N PHE A 27 3.92 -2.81 -9.31
CA PHE A 27 2.51 -3.16 -9.23
C PHE A 27 2.21 -4.02 -7.98
N ARG A 28 3.01 -5.06 -7.74
CA ARG A 28 2.88 -5.90 -6.54
C ARG A 28 3.12 -5.10 -5.26
N PHE A 29 4.13 -4.24 -5.24
CA PHE A 29 4.40 -3.38 -4.09
C PHE A 29 3.23 -2.42 -3.80
N GLN A 30 2.68 -1.77 -4.83
CA GLN A 30 1.50 -0.91 -4.68
C GLN A 30 0.28 -1.69 -4.19
N THR A 31 0.14 -2.95 -4.61
CA THR A 31 -0.90 -3.87 -4.12
C THR A 31 -0.72 -4.12 -2.62
N LEU A 32 0.51 -4.42 -2.18
CA LEU A 32 0.82 -4.59 -0.75
C LEU A 32 0.52 -3.33 0.05
N VAL A 33 0.94 -2.15 -0.43
CA VAL A 33 0.67 -0.88 0.26
C VAL A 33 -0.84 -0.62 0.35
N ALA A 34 -1.60 -0.83 -0.73
CA ALA A 34 -3.06 -0.71 -0.70
C ALA A 34 -3.71 -1.60 0.37
N LEU A 35 -3.25 -2.85 0.50
CA LEU A 35 -3.71 -3.78 1.54
C LEU A 35 -3.36 -3.29 2.95
N MET A 36 -2.14 -2.77 3.16
CA MET A 36 -1.73 -2.22 4.45
C MET A 36 -2.56 -0.99 4.86
N LEU A 37 -2.95 -0.17 3.88
CA LEU A 37 -3.73 1.05 4.12
C LEU A 37 -5.22 0.79 4.33
N SER A 38 -5.79 -0.24 3.70
CA SER A 38 -7.24 -0.50 3.73
C SER A 38 -7.78 -0.91 5.10
N SER A 39 -6.96 -1.54 5.95
CA SER A 39 -7.39 -1.96 7.28
C SER A 39 -7.91 -0.77 8.10
N GLN A 40 -9.17 -0.86 8.55
CA GLN A 40 -9.87 0.18 9.31
C GLN A 40 -9.84 1.56 8.62
N THR A 41 -9.92 1.60 7.29
CA THR A 41 -9.99 2.84 6.51
C THR A 41 -10.97 2.66 5.36
N LYS A 42 -11.84 3.64 5.13
CA LYS A 42 -12.82 3.60 4.04
C LYS A 42 -12.12 3.55 2.67
N ASP A 43 -12.75 2.88 1.70
CA ASP A 43 -12.17 2.65 0.38
C ASP A 43 -11.80 3.96 -0.35
N GLU A 44 -12.63 5.00 -0.24
CA GLU A 44 -12.38 6.30 -0.88
C GLU A 44 -11.16 7.00 -0.29
N VAL A 45 -10.97 6.88 1.03
CA VAL A 45 -9.80 7.45 1.73
C VAL A 45 -8.54 6.70 1.34
N THR A 46 -8.61 5.37 1.30
CA THR A 46 -7.50 4.50 0.85
C THR A 46 -7.15 4.80 -0.60
N SER A 47 -8.13 4.93 -1.48
CA SER A 47 -7.93 5.25 -2.89
C SER A 47 -7.29 6.62 -3.08
N ALA A 48 -7.75 7.64 -2.35
CA ALA A 48 -7.17 8.98 -2.43
C ALA A 48 -5.70 8.99 -1.96
N ALA A 49 -5.37 8.23 -0.91
CA ALA A 49 -3.99 8.07 -0.44
C ALA A 49 -3.12 7.33 -1.47
N MET A 50 -3.59 6.22 -2.02
CA MET A 50 -2.87 5.50 -3.07
C MET A 50 -2.64 6.36 -4.31
N TYR A 51 -3.60 7.21 -4.71
CA TYR A 51 -3.38 8.16 -5.80
C TYR A 51 -2.23 9.13 -5.51
N ARG A 52 -2.19 9.73 -4.31
CA ARG A 52 -1.08 10.63 -3.91
C ARG A 52 0.27 9.91 -3.87
N LEU A 53 0.31 8.70 -3.33
CA LEU A 53 1.52 7.88 -3.29
C LEU A 53 2.02 7.54 -4.71
N ARG A 54 1.13 7.14 -5.62
CA ARG A 54 1.50 6.83 -7.01
C ARG A 54 2.08 8.06 -7.72
N LYS A 55 1.46 9.22 -7.53
CA LYS A 55 1.98 10.49 -8.07
C LYS A 55 3.38 10.84 -7.53
N HIS A 56 3.70 10.42 -6.30
CA HIS A 56 5.03 10.55 -5.71
C HIS A 56 6.03 9.47 -6.19
N GLY A 57 5.57 8.37 -6.80
CA GLY A 57 6.43 7.28 -7.27
C GLY A 57 6.47 6.06 -6.36
N CYS A 58 5.32 5.63 -5.82
CA CYS A 58 5.14 4.46 -4.94
C CYS A 58 5.80 3.15 -5.44
N ASN A 59 7.09 3.01 -5.17
CA ASN A 59 7.92 1.81 -5.34
C ASN A 59 8.80 1.64 -4.08
N VAL A 60 9.51 0.51 -3.97
CA VAL A 60 10.31 0.18 -2.78
C VAL A 60 11.33 1.26 -2.44
N ASP A 61 12.15 1.66 -3.42
CA ASP A 61 13.24 2.62 -3.19
C ASP A 61 12.69 3.99 -2.78
N ALA A 62 11.67 4.48 -3.49
CA ALA A 62 11.03 5.75 -3.16
C ALA A 62 10.40 5.77 -1.76
N MET A 63 9.84 4.64 -1.29
CA MET A 63 9.26 4.55 0.05
C MET A 63 10.32 4.44 1.15
N ILE A 64 11.52 3.96 0.85
CA ILE A 64 12.67 4.00 1.77
C ILE A 64 13.20 5.44 1.88
N GLU A 65 13.37 6.12 0.74
CA GLU A 65 13.99 7.45 0.67
C GLU A 65 13.12 8.57 1.21
N ILE A 66 11.79 8.53 0.98
CA ILE A 66 10.88 9.60 1.41
C ILE A 66 10.96 9.84 2.93
N PRO A 67 11.10 11.09 3.42
CA PRO A 67 11.03 11.37 4.85
C PRO A 67 9.71 10.89 5.45
N THR A 68 9.75 10.30 6.64
CA THR A 68 8.54 9.75 7.30
C THR A 68 7.45 10.81 7.47
N ALA A 69 7.81 12.05 7.80
CA ALA A 69 6.87 13.15 7.94
C ALA A 69 6.15 13.49 6.62
N ASP A 70 6.80 13.33 5.47
CA ASP A 70 6.17 13.58 4.17
C ASP A 70 5.31 12.40 3.74
N LEU A 71 5.73 11.16 4.05
CA LEU A 71 4.88 10.00 3.88
C LEU A 71 3.60 10.10 4.71
N GLU A 72 3.68 10.55 5.97
CA GLU A 72 2.51 10.81 6.81
C GLU A 72 1.54 11.81 6.18
N LYS A 73 2.05 12.89 5.57
CA LYS A 73 1.22 13.88 4.85
C LYS A 73 0.52 13.24 3.64
N LEU A 74 1.22 12.37 2.89
CA LEU A 74 0.63 11.65 1.77
C LEU A 74 -0.47 10.67 2.23
N LEU A 75 -0.32 10.07 3.41
CA LEU A 75 -1.28 9.11 3.95
C LEU A 75 -2.49 9.76 4.64
N CYS A 76 -2.39 10.97 5.18
CA CYS A 76 -3.53 11.64 5.83
C CYS A 76 -4.73 11.80 4.86
N PRO A 77 -5.98 11.47 5.24
CA PRO A 77 -6.47 11.10 6.57
C PRO A 77 -6.72 9.60 6.77
N VAL A 78 -5.91 8.71 6.20
CA VAL A 78 -6.00 7.26 6.45
C VAL A 78 -5.98 6.97 7.96
N GLY A 79 -6.82 6.04 8.41
CA GLY A 79 -6.88 5.64 9.82
C GLY A 79 -5.52 5.11 10.28
N PHE A 80 -5.00 5.63 11.40
CA PHE A 80 -3.67 5.31 11.93
C PHE A 80 -2.50 5.63 10.96
N TYR A 81 -2.63 6.67 10.11
CA TYR A 81 -1.65 7.00 9.08
C TYR A 81 -0.19 7.11 9.58
N LYS A 82 0.05 7.62 10.80
CA LYS A 82 1.41 7.68 11.39
C LYS A 82 2.03 6.29 11.56
N LYS A 83 1.28 5.39 12.19
CA LYS A 83 1.71 3.98 12.40
C LYS A 83 1.87 3.26 11.05
N LYS A 84 0.94 3.48 10.12
CA LYS A 84 1.00 2.90 8.77
C LYS A 84 2.18 3.43 7.94
N ALA A 85 2.55 4.71 8.05
CA ALA A 85 3.74 5.27 7.38
C ALA A 85 4.99 4.49 7.80
N VAL A 86 5.16 4.27 9.10
CA VAL A 86 6.28 3.47 9.63
C VAL A 86 6.27 2.05 9.06
N PHE A 87 5.12 1.39 8.92
CA PHE A 87 5.05 0.05 8.34
C PHE A 87 5.32 0.00 6.86
N VAL A 88 4.82 0.96 6.09
CA VAL A 88 5.11 1.02 4.66
C VAL A 88 6.63 1.12 4.44
N LYS A 89 7.32 1.96 5.23
CA LYS A 89 8.79 2.04 5.18
C LYS A 89 9.46 0.72 5.58
N LYS A 90 9.08 0.15 6.72
CA LYS A 90 9.64 -1.14 7.19
C LYS A 90 9.41 -2.27 6.19
N ALA A 91 8.24 -2.32 5.56
CA ALA A 91 7.95 -3.29 4.51
C ALA A 91 8.87 -3.07 3.32
N ALA A 92 9.04 -1.82 2.85
CA ALA A 92 9.97 -1.51 1.77
C ALA A 92 11.42 -1.91 2.09
N GLU A 93 11.92 -1.57 3.29
CA GLU A 93 13.24 -1.97 3.78
C GLU A 93 13.41 -3.50 3.77
N VAL A 94 12.45 -4.24 4.33
CA VAL A 94 12.47 -5.72 4.35
C VAL A 94 12.47 -6.30 2.92
N LEU A 95 11.67 -5.74 2.01
CA LEU A 95 11.65 -6.18 0.61
C LEU A 95 12.99 -5.93 -0.07
N LYS A 96 13.59 -4.76 0.16
CA LYS A 96 14.92 -4.42 -0.40
C LYS A 96 16.00 -5.37 0.11
N GLU A 97 16.04 -5.64 1.41
CA GLU A 97 17.08 -6.45 2.04
C GLU A 97 16.95 -7.95 1.77
N LYS A 98 15.73 -8.48 1.78
CA LYS A 98 15.49 -9.94 1.85
C LYS A 98 14.85 -10.53 0.60
N TYR A 99 14.33 -9.70 -0.29
CA TYR A 99 13.53 -10.13 -1.44
C TYR A 99 13.88 -9.39 -2.74
N ASP A 100 15.10 -8.84 -2.86
CA ASP A 100 15.54 -8.12 -4.06
C ASP A 100 14.56 -7.00 -4.51
N GLY A 101 13.97 -6.33 -3.52
CA GLY A 101 12.99 -5.26 -3.74
C GLY A 101 11.66 -5.71 -4.35
N ASP A 102 11.31 -6.99 -4.27
CA ASP A 102 10.06 -7.54 -4.83
C ASP A 102 9.20 -8.26 -3.80
N VAL A 103 7.88 -8.26 -4.01
CA VAL A 103 6.94 -8.98 -3.16
C VAL A 103 6.93 -10.46 -3.59
N PRO A 104 7.25 -11.41 -2.69
CA PRO A 104 7.30 -12.84 -3.04
C PRO A 104 5.92 -13.42 -3.34
N ASP A 105 5.86 -14.34 -4.32
CA ASP A 105 4.61 -14.95 -4.84
C ASP A 105 3.93 -15.94 -3.87
N ASN A 106 4.61 -16.40 -2.81
CA ASN A 106 4.09 -17.37 -1.85
C ASN A 106 4.01 -16.80 -0.42
N LEU A 107 2.78 -16.51 0.00
CA LEU A 107 2.44 -15.93 1.30
C LEU A 107 2.40 -16.95 2.46
N GLU A 108 2.58 -18.25 2.20
CA GLU A 108 2.38 -19.36 3.15
C GLU A 108 3.33 -19.40 4.37
N GLY A 109 4.17 -18.39 4.60
CA GLY A 109 5.03 -18.42 5.81
C GLY A 109 5.56 -17.10 6.35
N LYS A 110 5.24 -15.92 5.77
CA LYS A 110 6.00 -14.70 6.09
C LYS A 110 5.20 -13.43 6.37
N LEU A 111 3.88 -13.38 6.08
CA LEU A 111 3.08 -12.16 6.33
C LEU A 111 2.76 -11.94 7.82
N TYR A 112 2.78 -12.99 8.64
CA TYR A 112 2.50 -12.89 10.08
C TYR A 112 3.50 -12.00 10.85
N ARG A 113 4.65 -11.61 10.29
CA ARG A 113 5.64 -10.77 10.98
C ARG A 113 5.67 -9.30 10.59
N LEU A 114 4.90 -8.88 9.57
CA LEU A 114 4.87 -7.47 9.15
C LEU A 114 3.69 -6.69 9.76
N GLY A 115 2.70 -7.39 10.34
CA GLY A 115 1.56 -6.78 11.03
C GLY A 115 1.75 -6.54 12.53
N ASP A 116 2.81 -7.10 13.13
CA ASP A 116 3.08 -7.07 14.59
C ASP A 116 4.10 -6.02 15.03
N VAL A 117 4.31 -4.99 14.19
CA VAL A 117 5.14 -3.84 14.57
C VAL A 117 4.26 -2.65 14.98
#